data_AF-A0A3B0S612-F1
#
_entry.id   AF-A0A3B0S612-F1
#
_cell.length_a   1.000
_cell.length_b   1.000
_cell.length_c   1.000
_cell.angle_alpha   90.00
_cell.angle_beta   90.00
_cell.angle_gamma   90.00
#
_symmetry.space_group_name_H-M   'P 1'
#
loop_
_entity.id
_entity.type
_entity.pdbx_description
1 polymer ?
#
loop_
_entity_poly.entity_id
_entity_poly.type
_entity_poly.pdbx_seq_one_letter_code
_entity_poly.pdbx_strand_id
1 'polypeptide(L)'
;MIKQVLVAASLLLASAALAQDDNNLQGALEETLGLAQEDTDENVTQNKAVLGTGAVLRGLDKVDGQVTDMTLPNGMVAEIGRLSVELKECRYPADDSISDAYAFMTIRDITTSNVLFSGWMLASSPALNALEHPRYDVWVLRCKTE
;
A
#
# COMPACT_ATOMS: atom_id res chain seq x y z
N MET A 1 -31.60 -47.26 -1.71
CA MET A 1 -33.00 -47.23 -1.27
C MET A 1 -33.39 -45.77 -1.07
N ILE A 2 -33.72 -45.05 -2.15
CA ILE A 2 -35.06 -44.92 -2.74
C ILE A 2 -36.05 -44.36 -1.71
N LYS A 3 -36.43 -43.10 -1.88
CA LYS A 3 -37.84 -42.74 -2.05
C LYS A 3 -37.94 -41.51 -2.95
N GLN A 4 -38.52 -41.76 -4.11
CA GLN A 4 -38.86 -40.82 -5.15
C GLN A 4 -40.36 -40.46 -5.05
N VAL A 5 -40.65 -39.24 -5.49
CA VAL A 5 -41.86 -38.78 -6.20
C VAL A 5 -43.19 -38.72 -5.42
N LEU A 6 -43.69 -37.50 -5.25
CA LEU A 6 -45.02 -37.19 -5.77
C LEU A 6 -45.10 -35.72 -6.26
N VAL A 7 -45.62 -35.59 -7.47
CA VAL A 7 -45.90 -34.38 -8.24
C VAL A 7 -47.11 -33.65 -7.67
N ALA A 8 -47.05 -32.33 -7.57
CA ALA A 8 -48.25 -31.49 -7.57
C ALA A 8 -47.96 -30.23 -8.39
N ALA A 9 -48.38 -30.27 -9.66
CA ALA A 9 -48.54 -29.10 -10.49
C ALA A 9 -49.71 -28.28 -9.94
N SER A 10 -49.51 -26.99 -9.70
CA SER A 10 -50.60 -26.03 -9.51
C SER A 10 -50.15 -24.68 -10.02
N LEU A 11 -50.51 -24.40 -11.28
CA LEU A 11 -50.62 -23.05 -11.80
C LEU A 11 -51.73 -22.33 -11.02
N LEU A 12 -51.39 -21.23 -10.35
CA LEU A 12 -52.35 -20.19 -10.01
C LEU A 12 -51.75 -18.86 -10.44
N LEU A 13 -52.25 -18.37 -11.57
CA LEU A 13 -52.19 -16.97 -11.99
C LEU A 13 -52.90 -16.13 -10.92
N ALA A 14 -52.23 -15.10 -10.41
CA ALA A 14 -52.90 -13.99 -9.74
C ALA A 14 -52.24 -12.68 -10.19
N SER A 15 -53.13 -11.77 -10.59
CA SER A 15 -52.91 -10.61 -11.46
C SER A 15 -52.13 -9.48 -10.78
N ALA A 16 -51.36 -8.75 -11.58
CA ALA A 16 -50.79 -7.45 -11.24
C ALA A 16 -51.85 -6.35 -11.38
N ALA A 17 -52.07 -5.57 -10.30
CA ALA A 17 -52.80 -4.29 -10.26
C ALA A 17 -52.81 -3.81 -8.77
N LEU A 18 -52.57 -2.57 -8.31
CA LEU A 18 -52.41 -1.22 -8.88
C LEU A 18 -51.72 -0.33 -7.81
N ALA A 19 -50.97 0.70 -8.23
CA ALA A 19 -51.04 2.08 -7.71
C ALA A 19 -50.16 2.99 -8.60
N GLN A 20 -50.75 3.64 -9.61
CA GLN A 20 -50.99 5.10 -9.69
C GLN A 20 -49.75 5.92 -10.06
N ASP A 21 -49.61 6.19 -11.37
CA ASP A 21 -48.71 7.20 -11.98
C ASP A 21 -49.61 8.34 -12.49
N ASP A 22 -49.52 9.49 -11.84
CA ASP A 22 -50.00 10.78 -12.36
C ASP A 22 -49.06 11.87 -11.86
N ASN A 23 -48.74 12.77 -12.80
CA ASN A 23 -48.07 14.06 -12.62
C ASN A 23 -46.54 14.08 -12.52
N ASN A 24 -45.96 14.15 -13.72
CA ASN A 24 -45.00 15.21 -14.05
C ASN A 24 -45.49 16.58 -13.54
N LEU A 25 -45.06 16.95 -12.33
CA LEU A 25 -44.84 18.33 -11.93
C LEU A 25 -43.92 18.32 -10.70
N GLN A 26 -42.60 18.23 -10.92
CA GLN A 26 -41.61 18.88 -10.04
C GLN A 26 -40.24 18.95 -10.74
N GLY A 27 -40.20 19.39 -11.99
CA GLY A 27 -39.01 20.03 -12.53
C GLY A 27 -38.99 21.49 -12.09
N ALA A 28 -38.57 21.78 -10.86
CA ALA A 28 -38.21 23.14 -10.37
C ALA A 28 -37.82 23.13 -8.88
N LEU A 29 -36.78 22.42 -8.44
CA LEU A 29 -36.17 22.65 -7.10
C LEU A 29 -34.67 22.30 -6.98
N GLU A 30 -33.99 21.74 -8.00
CA GLU A 30 -32.56 21.36 -7.87
C GLU A 30 -31.65 22.08 -8.88
N GLU A 31 -32.00 23.32 -9.24
CA GLU A 31 -30.99 24.31 -9.61
C GLU A 31 -30.56 25.04 -8.33
N THR A 32 -29.75 24.41 -7.47
CA THR A 32 -28.83 25.10 -6.54
C THR A 32 -27.94 24.06 -5.85
N LEU A 33 -26.66 24.10 -6.21
CA LEU A 33 -25.54 23.29 -5.72
C LEU A 33 -25.41 21.86 -6.28
N GLY A 34 -25.19 21.78 -7.59
CA GLY A 34 -24.59 20.59 -8.20
C GLY A 34 -23.14 20.39 -7.72
N LEU A 35 -22.98 19.55 -6.70
CA LEU A 35 -21.82 18.69 -6.53
C LEU A 35 -22.34 17.25 -6.51
N ALA A 36 -22.77 16.76 -7.67
CA ALA A 36 -22.83 15.34 -7.90
C ALA A 36 -21.38 14.86 -8.04
N GLN A 37 -20.80 14.34 -6.96
CA GLN A 37 -19.67 13.44 -7.10
C GLN A 37 -20.24 12.14 -7.66
N GLU A 38 -20.14 11.98 -8.97
CA GLU A 38 -20.10 10.66 -9.55
C GLU A 38 -18.82 10.02 -9.00
N ASP A 39 -18.95 9.28 -7.90
CA ASP A 39 -17.94 8.35 -7.43
C ASP A 39 -17.83 7.25 -8.49
N THR A 40 -17.17 7.59 -9.59
CA THR A 40 -16.75 6.61 -10.58
C THR A 40 -15.86 5.61 -9.87
N ASP A 41 -16.32 4.36 -9.92
CA ASP A 41 -15.69 3.13 -9.49
C ASP A 41 -14.20 3.11 -9.88
N GLU A 42 -13.34 3.68 -9.04
CA GLU A 42 -11.90 3.51 -9.16
C GLU A 42 -11.62 2.06 -8.79
N ASN A 43 -11.55 1.22 -9.81
CA ASN A 43 -10.93 -0.09 -9.73
C ASN A 43 -9.43 0.09 -9.44
N VAL A 44 -9.12 0.45 -8.20
CA VAL A 44 -7.75 0.44 -7.68
C VAL A 44 -7.35 -1.02 -7.62
N THR A 45 -6.61 -1.49 -8.62
CA THR A 45 -5.92 -2.77 -8.56
C THR A 45 -5.05 -2.77 -7.31
N GLN A 46 -5.55 -3.35 -6.22
CA GLN A 46 -4.84 -3.45 -4.96
C GLN A 46 -3.69 -4.45 -5.15
N ASN A 47 -2.54 -3.97 -5.64
CA ASN A 47 -1.34 -4.78 -5.79
C ASN A 47 -0.92 -5.31 -4.41
N LYS A 48 -1.09 -6.62 -4.19
CA LYS A 48 -0.77 -7.27 -2.92
C LYS A 48 0.73 -7.18 -2.67
N ALA A 49 1.15 -6.67 -1.51
CA ALA A 49 2.55 -6.69 -1.11
C ALA A 49 2.95 -8.06 -0.51
N VAL A 50 4.11 -8.58 -0.89
CA VAL A 50 4.70 -9.85 -0.42
C VAL A 50 6.02 -9.58 0.31
N LEU A 51 6.31 -10.38 1.34
CA LEU A 51 7.53 -10.28 2.13
C LEU A 51 8.75 -10.80 1.35
N GLY A 52 9.79 -9.99 1.26
CA GLY A 52 11.11 -10.39 0.75
C GLY A 52 12.01 -10.98 1.84
N THR A 53 13.15 -11.54 1.45
CA THR A 53 14.17 -12.10 2.34
C THR A 53 15.09 -11.04 2.95
N GLY A 54 15.05 -9.81 2.41
CA GLY A 54 15.88 -8.69 2.83
C GLY A 54 15.70 -7.47 1.94
N ALA A 55 16.63 -6.52 2.01
CA ALA A 55 16.67 -5.35 1.16
C ALA A 55 18.10 -5.00 0.75
N VAL A 56 18.21 -4.29 -0.37
CA VAL A 56 19.39 -3.48 -0.71
C VAL A 56 19.05 -2.04 -0.36
N LEU A 57 19.84 -1.46 0.53
CA LEU A 57 19.76 -0.08 0.96
C LEU A 57 20.96 0.69 0.42
N ARG A 58 20.81 1.99 0.21
CA ARG A 58 21.88 2.90 -0.15
C ARG A 58 22.03 3.95 0.91
N GLY A 59 23.26 4.17 1.35
CA GLY A 59 23.62 5.29 2.20
C GLY A 59 24.49 6.30 1.45
N LEU A 60 24.35 7.57 1.83
CA LEU A 60 25.10 8.70 1.31
C LEU A 60 25.72 9.49 2.47
N ASP A 61 27.02 9.72 2.44
CA ASP A 61 27.65 10.80 3.19
C ASP A 61 27.55 12.09 2.36
N LYS A 62 26.71 13.03 2.79
CA LYS A 62 26.44 14.30 2.09
C LYS A 62 27.63 15.27 2.14
N VAL A 63 28.57 15.07 3.05
CA VAL A 63 29.78 15.91 3.17
C VAL A 63 30.84 15.44 2.19
N ASP A 64 31.08 14.13 2.15
CA ASP A 64 32.14 13.53 1.33
C ASP A 64 31.65 13.08 -0.06
N GLY A 65 30.33 13.04 -0.28
CA GLY A 65 29.70 12.56 -1.52
C GLY A 65 29.76 11.04 -1.70
N GLN A 66 30.20 10.30 -0.67
CA GLN A 66 30.42 8.86 -0.76
C GLN A 66 29.11 8.09 -0.66
N VAL A 67 28.88 7.22 -1.64
CA VAL A 67 27.71 6.34 -1.71
C VAL A 67 28.12 4.91 -1.37
N THR A 68 27.33 4.23 -0.55
CA THR A 68 27.57 2.83 -0.17
C THR A 68 26.27 2.04 -0.20
N ASP A 69 26.28 0.90 -0.89
CA ASP A 69 25.15 -0.02 -0.91
C ASP A 69 25.34 -1.09 0.16
N MET A 70 24.29 -1.33 0.95
CA MET A 70 24.26 -2.30 2.03
C MET A 70 23.17 -3.33 1.71
N THR A 71 23.55 -4.60 1.67
CA THR A 71 22.59 -5.69 1.52
C THR A 71 22.31 -6.31 2.88
N LEU A 72 21.06 -6.27 3.32
CA LEU A 72 20.63 -6.73 4.63
C LEU A 72 19.52 -7.76 4.52
N PRO A 73 19.65 -8.93 5.17
CA PRO A 73 18.50 -9.77 5.48
C PRO A 73 17.53 -9.07 6.44
N ASN A 74 16.26 -9.48 6.44
CA ASN A 74 15.30 -8.98 7.42
C ASN A 74 15.76 -9.30 8.86
N GLY A 75 15.60 -8.35 9.78
CA GLY A 75 16.03 -8.44 11.17
C GLY A 75 17.51 -8.16 11.41
N MET A 76 18.28 -7.83 10.36
CA MET A 76 19.71 -7.56 10.47
C MET A 76 20.02 -6.07 10.50
N VAL A 77 21.23 -5.75 10.95
CA VAL A 77 21.75 -4.38 11.11
C VAL A 77 23.01 -4.21 10.26
N ALA A 78 23.15 -3.05 9.61
CA ALA A 78 24.41 -2.56 9.05
C ALA A 78 24.78 -1.22 9.67
N GLU A 79 26.06 -0.88 9.60
CA GLU A 79 26.57 0.41 10.02
C GLU A 79 27.07 1.22 8.83
N ILE A 80 26.77 2.52 8.82
CA ILE A 80 27.33 3.48 7.88
C ILE A 80 27.73 4.75 8.62
N GLY A 81 29.04 5.03 8.65
CA GLY A 81 29.59 6.15 9.40
C GLY A 81 29.23 6.05 10.89
N ARG A 82 28.30 6.89 11.36
CA ARG A 82 27.80 6.87 12.75
C ARG A 82 26.36 6.37 12.87
N LEU A 83 25.79 5.83 11.79
CA LEU A 83 24.44 5.32 11.77
C LEU A 83 24.43 3.81 11.92
N SER A 84 23.56 3.31 12.79
CA SER A 84 23.13 1.91 12.83
C SER A 84 21.80 1.81 12.11
N VAL A 85 21.75 1.06 11.01
CA VAL A 85 20.58 0.86 10.15
C VAL A 85 20.06 -0.56 10.36
N GLU A 86 18.92 -0.69 11.04
CA GLU A 86 18.21 -1.95 11.24
C GLU A 86 17.12 -2.11 10.18
N LEU A 87 17.16 -3.18 9.40
CA LEU A 87 16.06 -3.57 8.51
C LEU A 87 15.11 -4.49 9.27
N LYS A 88 13.86 -4.09 9.47
CA LYS A 88 12.84 -4.98 10.07
C LYS A 88 12.28 -5.93 9.03
N GLU A 89 11.74 -5.39 7.96
CA GLU A 89 11.21 -6.15 6.84
C GLU A 89 11.23 -5.34 5.55
N CYS A 90 11.29 -6.03 4.42
CA CYS A 90 11.09 -5.47 3.10
C CYS A 90 9.95 -6.20 2.40
N ARG A 91 9.04 -5.45 1.79
CA ARG A 91 7.92 -5.98 1.00
C ARG A 91 7.94 -5.40 -0.42
N TYR A 92 7.43 -6.16 -1.38
CA TYR A 92 7.39 -5.77 -2.79
C TYR A 92 6.04 -6.18 -3.42
N PRO A 93 5.60 -5.55 -4.53
CA PRO A 93 4.38 -5.95 -5.23
C PRO A 93 4.45 -7.41 -5.72
N ALA A 94 3.44 -8.22 -5.40
CA ALA A 94 3.40 -9.66 -5.74
C ALA A 94 3.58 -9.91 -7.24
N ASP A 95 3.01 -9.03 -8.06
CA ASP A 95 2.96 -9.16 -9.52
C ASP A 95 4.30 -8.76 -10.17
N ASP A 96 5.07 -7.89 -9.53
CA ASP A 96 6.38 -7.45 -9.99
C ASP A 96 7.29 -7.00 -8.84
N SER A 97 8.26 -7.85 -8.49
CA SER A 97 9.26 -7.60 -7.44
C SER A 97 10.27 -6.48 -7.71
N ILE A 98 10.34 -5.99 -8.96
CA ILE A 98 11.29 -4.95 -9.38
C ILE A 98 10.60 -3.57 -9.40
N SER A 99 9.27 -3.54 -9.52
CA SER A 99 8.50 -2.29 -9.68
C SER A 99 8.63 -1.32 -8.49
N ASP A 100 8.62 -1.83 -7.26
CA ASP A 100 8.81 -1.02 -6.05
C ASP A 100 9.28 -1.89 -4.87
N ALA A 101 9.74 -1.23 -3.82
CA ALA A 101 10.05 -1.84 -2.54
C ALA A 101 9.60 -0.96 -1.38
N TYR A 102 9.00 -1.59 -0.39
CA TYR A 102 8.52 -1.01 0.85
C TYR A 102 9.37 -1.58 1.97
N ALA A 103 10.26 -0.79 2.58
CA ALA A 103 11.11 -1.26 3.65
C ALA A 103 10.77 -0.56 4.96
N PHE A 104 10.47 -1.33 5.99
CA PHE A 104 10.44 -0.81 7.35
C PHE A 104 11.84 -0.90 7.94
N MET A 105 12.39 0.24 8.33
CA MET A 105 13.71 0.30 8.95
C MET A 105 13.74 1.26 10.14
N THR A 106 14.66 1.00 11.05
CA THR A 106 14.97 1.87 12.18
C THR A 106 16.42 2.28 12.09
N ILE A 107 16.68 3.59 12.09
CA ILE A 107 18.02 4.16 12.01
C ILE A 107 18.32 4.89 13.32
N ARG A 108 19.48 4.60 13.89
CA ARG A 108 19.94 5.18 15.15
C ARG A 108 21.30 5.84 14.97
N ASP A 109 21.55 6.90 15.72
CA ASP A 109 22.91 7.39 15.92
C ASP A 109 23.62 6.48 16.93
N ILE A 110 24.77 5.91 16.55
CA ILE A 110 25.52 4.93 17.35
C ILE A 110 26.01 5.55 18.67
N THR A 111 26.41 6.83 18.65
CA THR A 111 27.01 7.48 19.82
C THR A 111 25.99 7.86 20.88
N THR A 112 24.80 8.31 20.46
CA THR A 112 23.74 8.76 21.36
C THR A 112 22.65 7.73 21.58
N SER A 113 22.61 6.66 20.77
CA SER A 113 21.54 5.66 20.71
C SER A 113 20.14 6.22 20.38
N ASN A 114 20.07 7.49 19.97
CA ASN A 114 18.83 8.14 19.58
C ASN A 114 18.29 7.55 18.27
N VAL A 115 16.97 7.34 18.20
CA VAL A 115 16.29 7.00 16.94
C VAL A 115 16.22 8.25 16.08
N LEU A 116 16.83 8.20 14.91
CA LEU A 116 16.80 9.28 13.92
C LEU A 116 15.68 9.07 12.89
N PHE A 117 15.35 7.80 12.60
CA PHE A 117 14.26 7.42 11.71
C PHE A 117 13.68 6.09 12.16
N SER A 118 12.36 5.92 12.05
CA SER A 118 11.70 4.64 12.21
C SER A 118 10.39 4.63 11.45
N GLY A 119 10.33 3.91 10.34
CA GLY A 119 9.14 3.87 9.51
C GLY A 119 9.31 3.11 8.20
N TRP A 120 8.24 3.10 7.42
CA TRP A 120 8.22 2.59 6.05
C TRP A 120 8.83 3.60 5.10
N MET A 121 9.69 3.12 4.21
CA MET A 121 10.21 3.90 3.09
C MET A 121 9.89 3.19 1.77
N LEU A 122 9.53 3.97 0.75
CA LEU A 122 9.23 3.51 -0.60
C LEU A 122 10.46 3.75 -1.49
N ALA A 123 10.90 2.74 -2.24
CA ALA A 123 12.03 2.90 -3.17
C ALA A 123 11.68 3.86 -4.31
N SER A 124 10.43 3.83 -4.78
CA SER A 124 9.91 4.73 -5.81
C SER A 124 9.77 6.19 -5.35
N SER A 125 9.65 6.45 -4.04
CA SER A 125 9.45 7.80 -3.49
C SER A 125 10.05 7.96 -2.09
N PRO A 126 11.39 7.88 -1.92
CA PRO A 126 12.03 7.95 -0.60
C PRO A 126 11.75 9.26 0.15
N ALA A 127 11.54 10.35 -0.60
CA ALA A 127 11.27 11.67 -0.06
C ALA A 127 9.95 11.79 0.73
N LEU A 128 9.01 10.85 0.57
CA LEU A 128 7.74 10.86 1.30
C LEU A 128 7.91 10.53 2.80
N ASN A 129 8.96 9.81 3.15
CA ASN A 129 9.31 9.50 4.53
C ASN A 129 10.83 9.32 4.62
N ALA A 130 11.54 10.43 4.55
CA ALA A 130 13.00 10.46 4.44
C ALA A 130 13.71 10.44 5.80
N LEU A 131 14.99 10.06 5.79
CA LEU A 131 15.89 10.27 6.92
C LEU A 131 16.34 11.73 6.97
N GLU A 132 15.87 12.47 7.97
CA GLU A 132 16.27 13.86 8.19
C GLU A 132 17.51 13.95 9.09
N HIS A 133 18.69 13.61 8.53
CA HIS A 133 19.98 13.73 9.23
C HIS A 133 20.92 14.71 8.50
N PRO A 134 21.66 15.62 9.18
CA PRO A 134 22.44 16.66 8.51
C PRO A 134 23.58 16.15 7.63
N ARG A 135 24.24 15.04 8.00
CA ARG A 135 25.40 14.50 7.26
C ARG A 135 25.08 13.30 6.38
N TYR A 136 24.09 12.49 6.77
CA TYR A 136 23.86 11.20 6.15
C TYR A 136 22.46 11.15 5.58
N ASP A 137 22.29 10.36 4.53
CA ASP A 137 20.99 9.95 4.03
C ASP A 137 21.02 8.44 3.77
N VAL A 138 19.90 7.75 3.97
CA VAL A 138 19.78 6.30 3.78
C VAL A 138 18.43 6.01 3.19
N TRP A 139 18.39 5.27 2.09
CA TRP A 139 17.14 4.86 1.46
C TRP A 139 17.14 3.43 0.94
N VAL A 140 15.94 2.88 0.77
CA VAL A 140 15.74 1.56 0.16
C VAL A 140 15.87 1.65 -1.36
N LEU A 141 16.55 0.67 -1.97
CA LEU A 141 16.62 0.53 -3.42
C LEU A 141 15.67 -0.55 -3.95
N ARG A 142 15.68 -1.73 -3.31
CA ARG A 142 14.85 -2.89 -3.69
C ARG A 142 14.80 -3.92 -2.57
N CYS A 143 13.79 -4.79 -2.59
CA CYS A 143 13.79 -6.00 -1.77
C CYS A 143 14.65 -7.10 -2.40
N LYS A 144 15.10 -8.02 -1.55
CA LYS A 144 15.63 -9.31 -1.95
C LYS A 144 14.51 -10.36 -1.90
N THR A 145 14.51 -11.26 -2.88
CA THR A 145 13.52 -12.35 -2.99
C THR A 145 14.13 -13.73 -2.79
N GLU A 146 15.47 -13.83 -2.81
CA GLU A 146 16.26 -15.07 -2.71
C GLU A 146 17.46 -14.88 -1.77
#